data_AF-A0A5C8AJG2-F1
#
_entry.id   AF-A0A5C8AJG2-F1
#
_cell.length_a   1.000
_cell.length_b   1.000
_cell.length_c   1.000
_cell.angle_alpha   90.00
_cell.angle_beta   90.00
_cell.angle_gamma   90.00
#
_symmetry.space_group_name_H-M   'P 1'
#
loop_
_entity.id
_entity.type
_entity.pdbx_description
1 polymer ?
#
loop_
_entity_poly.entity_id
_entity_poly.type
_entity_poly.pdbx_seq_one_letter_code
_entity_poly.pdbx_strand_id
1 'polypeptide(L)'
;MKKISNRIFLLSLLVIVVAGCQKEIPQKNNSLQNVISKVSDKSDYYSDGKMLIFKDSEIYSKLVSHELDNNLRLAFEKTILEMEHLTYFEKIKKDAVQDLIEDDFLSKILNEDRIVQIGPFIYKISLIDSSVFVLPAENIEEYGDLVNENIENENIRVYSTFENVIELAESGVESQKKSLFCSDKYAKARYESSCGNSIYIGGLTSLVFDCRIRYAAAGIFFNLKAWANTFEHGLGSTLESDQLVYYSNTNVNTTLRIDAERKYKERCSAETSWYWWSTSGNGAGNGITAQSYQGSKGLNKYWLKVNFYFWNGTNWVRIPPAGDWYPGYHRGITNGY
;
A
#
# COMPACT_ATOMS: atom_id res chain seq x y z
N MET A 1 5.12 39.87 81.00
CA MET A 1 3.78 39.85 80.37
C MET A 1 3.87 40.47 78.97
N LYS A 2 3.35 39.74 77.98
CA LYS A 2 3.06 40.08 76.56
C LYS A 2 4.01 41.06 75.81
N LYS A 3 4.91 40.48 75.00
CA LYS A 3 5.53 41.13 73.82
C LYS A 3 4.48 41.22 72.71
N ILE A 4 4.17 42.43 72.26
CA ILE A 4 3.38 42.69 71.04
C ILE A 4 4.39 42.94 69.92
N SER A 5 4.50 41.97 69.01
CA SER A 5 5.29 42.06 67.79
C SER A 5 4.41 42.58 66.66
N ASN A 6 4.60 43.85 66.27
CA ASN A 6 4.09 44.39 65.01
C ASN A 6 4.74 43.62 63.84
N ARG A 7 3.95 42.86 63.09
CA ARG A 7 4.33 42.39 61.75
C ARG A 7 3.39 43.07 60.75
N ILE A 8 3.96 44.03 60.05
CA ILE A 8 3.41 44.63 58.83
C ILE A 8 3.34 43.51 57.78
N PHE A 9 2.14 43.09 57.43
CA PHE A 9 1.89 42.20 56.30
C PHE A 9 1.80 43.05 55.04
N LEU A 10 2.87 43.04 54.24
CA LEU A 10 2.87 43.61 52.90
C LEU A 10 2.07 42.67 51.99
N LEU A 11 0.87 43.08 51.59
CA LEU A 11 0.02 42.36 50.64
C LEU A 11 0.48 42.72 49.22
N SER A 12 1.37 41.93 48.63
CA SER A 12 1.72 42.04 47.21
C SER A 12 0.63 41.38 46.38
N LEU A 13 -0.19 42.20 45.72
CA LEU A 13 -1.21 41.79 44.75
C LEU A 13 -0.51 41.30 43.47
N LEU A 14 -0.43 39.98 43.26
CA LEU A 14 0.07 39.39 42.03
C LEU A 14 -1.11 39.27 41.05
N VAL A 15 -1.26 40.23 40.15
CA VAL A 15 -2.22 40.16 39.04
C VAL A 15 -1.62 39.25 37.97
N ILE A 16 -2.05 37.98 37.95
CA ILE A 16 -1.76 37.06 36.85
C ILE A 16 -2.70 37.42 35.70
N VAL A 17 -2.21 38.20 34.75
CA VAL A 17 -2.85 38.33 33.44
C VAL A 17 -2.64 37.01 32.71
N VAL A 18 -3.67 36.16 32.71
CA VAL A 18 -3.71 34.99 31.83
C VAL A 18 -3.95 35.48 30.41
N ALA A 19 -2.85 35.71 29.69
CA ALA A 19 -2.89 35.87 28.24
C ALA A 19 -3.38 34.54 27.65
N GLY A 20 -4.67 34.45 27.35
CA GLY A 20 -5.25 33.34 26.62
C GLY A 20 -4.65 33.31 25.22
N CYS A 21 -3.69 32.41 24.98
CA CYS A 21 -3.34 31.98 23.63
C CYS A 21 -4.56 31.30 23.03
N GLN A 22 -5.39 32.06 22.32
CA GLN A 22 -6.25 31.48 21.29
C GLN A 22 -5.31 30.93 20.22
N LYS A 23 -5.13 29.60 20.25
CA LYS A 23 -4.48 28.87 19.18
C LYS A 23 -5.40 28.97 17.96
N GLU A 24 -5.05 29.88 17.06
CA GLU A 24 -5.69 29.95 15.74
C GLU A 24 -5.64 28.55 15.12
N ILE A 25 -6.80 27.99 14.82
CA ILE A 25 -6.93 26.76 14.06
C ILE A 25 -6.48 27.14 12.64
N PRO A 26 -5.38 26.58 12.11
CA PRO A 26 -4.92 26.94 10.79
C PRO A 26 -5.99 26.56 9.76
N GLN A 27 -6.46 27.56 9.00
CA GLN A 27 -7.34 27.34 7.85
C GLN A 27 -6.64 26.39 6.85
N LYS A 28 -7.15 25.16 6.76
CA LYS A 28 -6.58 24.04 6.00
C LYS A 28 -6.71 24.16 4.47
N ASN A 29 -7.20 25.26 3.92
CA ASN A 29 -7.58 25.34 2.51
C ASN A 29 -6.51 25.91 1.56
N ASN A 30 -5.39 26.45 2.06
CA ASN A 30 -4.28 26.93 1.22
C ASN A 30 -3.08 25.97 1.15
N SER A 31 -3.12 24.83 1.84
CA SER A 31 -2.00 23.87 1.82
C SER A 31 -2.03 22.95 0.59
N LEU A 32 -3.21 22.57 0.09
CA LEU A 32 -3.32 21.61 -1.00
C LEU A 32 -2.80 22.17 -2.34
N GLN A 33 -3.05 23.45 -2.65
CA GLN A 33 -2.54 24.08 -3.87
C GLN A 33 -1.01 24.26 -3.85
N ASN A 34 -0.42 24.56 -2.68
CA ASN A 34 1.04 24.63 -2.52
C ASN A 34 1.73 23.25 -2.45
N VAL A 35 0.97 22.22 -2.09
CA VAL A 35 1.39 20.82 -2.14
C VAL A 35 1.33 20.33 -3.59
N ILE A 36 0.28 20.66 -4.35
CA ILE A 36 0.16 20.36 -5.78
C ILE A 36 1.25 21.06 -6.61
N SER A 37 1.61 22.32 -6.32
CA SER A 37 2.74 22.97 -7.00
C SER A 37 4.12 22.41 -6.62
N LYS A 38 4.19 21.54 -5.59
CA LYS A 38 5.37 20.76 -5.23
C LYS A 38 5.34 19.33 -5.78
N VAL A 39 4.18 18.80 -6.19
CA VAL A 39 4.06 17.51 -6.89
C VAL A 39 4.50 17.74 -8.34
N SER A 40 5.81 17.91 -8.52
CA SER A 40 6.50 17.92 -9.80
C SER A 40 6.05 19.02 -10.78
N ASP A 41 6.99 19.55 -11.53
CA ASP A 41 6.62 20.30 -12.72
C ASP A 41 5.90 19.29 -13.66
N LYS A 42 4.84 19.68 -14.38
CA LYS A 42 4.12 18.75 -15.30
C LYS A 42 5.05 18.18 -16.39
N SER A 43 6.29 18.66 -16.46
CA SER A 43 7.37 18.13 -17.27
C SER A 43 7.99 16.81 -16.76
N ASP A 44 7.71 16.40 -15.52
CA ASP A 44 8.31 15.20 -14.92
C ASP A 44 7.55 13.90 -15.25
N TYR A 45 6.24 14.00 -15.45
CA TYR A 45 5.41 12.90 -15.98
C TYR A 45 4.22 13.45 -16.75
N TYR A 46 3.82 12.77 -17.81
CA TYR A 46 2.71 13.16 -18.68
C TYR A 46 2.05 11.94 -19.32
N SER A 47 0.94 12.16 -20.00
CA SER A 47 0.24 11.15 -20.81
C SER A 47 0.39 11.50 -22.28
N ASP A 48 0.71 10.52 -23.11
CA ASP A 48 0.67 10.65 -24.58
C ASP A 48 -0.70 10.29 -25.17
N GLY A 49 -1.69 10.03 -24.30
CA GLY A 49 -3.03 9.56 -24.66
C GLY A 49 -3.15 8.03 -24.68
N LYS A 50 -2.02 7.31 -24.66
CA LYS A 50 -1.97 5.85 -24.69
C LYS A 50 -1.47 5.26 -23.37
N MET A 51 -0.50 5.91 -22.74
CA MET A 51 0.04 5.49 -21.44
C MET A 51 0.58 6.68 -20.64
N LEU A 52 0.80 6.43 -19.35
CA LEU A 52 1.57 7.33 -18.49
C LEU A 52 3.07 7.18 -18.79
N ILE A 53 3.75 8.31 -18.92
CA ILE A 53 5.18 8.42 -19.22
C ILE A 53 5.86 9.20 -18.10
N PHE A 54 6.81 8.57 -17.42
CA PHE A 54 7.72 9.23 -16.49
C PHE A 54 9.00 9.58 -17.21
N LYS A 55 9.49 10.81 -17.01
CA LYS A 55 10.70 11.31 -17.67
C LYS A 55 11.96 10.48 -17.35
N ASP A 56 12.08 9.99 -16.12
CA ASP A 56 13.16 9.10 -15.68
C ASP A 56 12.76 8.22 -14.48
N SER A 57 13.63 7.27 -14.15
CA SER A 57 13.43 6.33 -13.03
C SER A 57 13.56 6.97 -11.65
N GLU A 58 14.24 8.11 -11.51
CA GLU A 58 14.37 8.83 -10.26
C GLU A 58 13.03 9.47 -9.87
N ILE A 59 12.38 10.15 -10.82
CA ILE A 59 11.04 10.73 -10.67
C ILE A 59 10.03 9.63 -10.33
N TYR A 60 10.03 8.55 -11.10
CA TYR A 60 9.16 7.39 -10.84
C TYR A 60 9.37 6.86 -9.42
N SER A 61 10.63 6.62 -9.02
CA SER A 61 10.96 6.10 -7.70
C SER A 61 10.49 7.02 -6.58
N LYS A 62 10.61 8.34 -6.73
CA LYS A 62 10.10 9.32 -5.76
C LYS A 62 8.59 9.24 -5.60
N LEU A 63 7.85 9.19 -6.72
CA LEU A 63 6.38 9.18 -6.72
C LEU A 63 5.78 7.85 -6.26
N VAL A 64 6.51 6.74 -6.47
CA VAL A 64 6.08 5.40 -6.05
C VAL A 64 6.54 5.06 -4.63
N SER A 65 7.53 5.77 -4.09
CA SER A 65 8.08 5.49 -2.76
C SER A 65 7.07 5.72 -1.63
N HIS A 66 7.20 4.91 -0.58
CA HIS A 66 6.42 5.06 0.66
C HIS A 66 6.70 6.37 1.42
N GLU A 67 7.74 7.11 1.03
CA GLU A 67 8.11 8.39 1.65
C GLU A 67 7.22 9.54 1.15
N LEU A 68 6.40 9.29 0.13
CA LEU A 68 5.45 10.27 -0.37
C LEU A 68 4.38 10.55 0.68
N ASP A 69 4.21 11.82 1.05
CA ASP A 69 3.12 12.25 1.92
C ASP A 69 1.77 11.76 1.36
N ASN A 70 0.89 11.28 2.23
CA ASN A 70 -0.40 10.73 1.81
C ASN A 70 -1.22 11.73 0.99
N ASN A 71 -1.12 13.04 1.26
CA ASN A 71 -1.85 14.04 0.46
C ASN A 71 -1.21 14.22 -0.91
N LEU A 72 0.13 14.19 -1.01
CA LEU A 72 0.85 14.20 -2.29
C LEU A 72 0.47 12.98 -3.13
N ARG A 73 0.42 11.80 -2.51
CA ARG A 73 -0.01 10.56 -3.17
C ARG A 73 -1.43 10.66 -3.71
N LEU A 74 -2.38 11.10 -2.88
CA LEU A 74 -3.78 11.23 -3.30
C LEU A 74 -3.93 12.28 -4.41
N ALA A 75 -3.16 13.37 -4.36
CA ALA A 75 -3.13 14.37 -5.43
C ALA A 75 -2.59 13.76 -6.73
N PHE A 76 -1.48 13.02 -6.67
CA PHE A 76 -0.90 12.32 -7.81
C PHE A 76 -1.86 11.29 -8.42
N GLU A 77 -2.46 10.42 -7.60
CA GLU A 77 -3.46 9.45 -8.04
C GLU A 77 -4.65 10.12 -8.74
N LYS A 78 -5.12 11.24 -8.18
CA LYS A 78 -6.20 12.02 -8.78
C LYS A 78 -5.77 12.61 -10.13
N THR A 79 -4.57 13.16 -10.21
CA THR A 79 -4.03 13.74 -11.46
C THR A 79 -3.91 12.69 -12.56
N ILE A 80 -3.45 11.46 -12.25
CA ILE A 80 -3.37 10.39 -13.26
C ILE A 80 -4.76 10.05 -13.83
N LEU A 81 -5.77 9.94 -12.97
CA LEU A 81 -7.15 9.65 -13.39
C LEU A 81 -7.81 10.78 -14.20
N GLU A 82 -7.22 11.97 -14.24
CA GLU A 82 -7.68 13.10 -15.05
C GLU A 82 -6.93 13.19 -16.40
N MET A 83 -5.96 12.30 -16.65
CA MET A 83 -5.21 12.26 -17.91
C MET A 83 -5.97 11.53 -19.03
N GLU A 84 -5.47 11.65 -20.26
CA GLU A 84 -6.17 11.17 -21.47
C GLU A 84 -6.12 9.65 -21.68
N HIS A 85 -5.18 8.93 -21.08
CA HIS A 85 -5.09 7.47 -21.23
C HIS A 85 -6.07 6.73 -20.32
N LEU A 86 -6.56 5.57 -20.77
CA LEU A 86 -7.36 4.68 -19.93
C LEU A 86 -6.45 3.88 -18.99
N THR A 87 -6.65 4.01 -17.68
CA THR A 87 -5.89 3.25 -16.69
C THR A 87 -6.40 1.80 -16.55
N TYR A 88 -5.53 0.89 -16.10
CA TYR A 88 -5.94 -0.49 -15.77
C TYR A 88 -7.03 -0.52 -14.69
N PHE A 89 -6.92 0.37 -13.70
CA PHE A 89 -7.91 0.56 -12.64
C PHE A 89 -9.31 0.88 -13.18
N GLU A 90 -9.41 1.78 -14.16
CA GLU A 90 -10.69 2.13 -14.78
C GLU A 90 -11.25 0.98 -15.63
N LYS A 91 -10.38 0.29 -16.39
CA LYS A 91 -10.77 -0.88 -17.19
C LYS A 91 -11.39 -1.99 -16.34
N ILE A 92 -10.77 -2.37 -15.22
CA ILE A 92 -11.32 -3.39 -14.32
C ILE A 92 -12.71 -3.00 -13.82
N LYS A 93 -12.88 -1.73 -13.43
CA LYS A 93 -14.17 -1.23 -12.94
C LYS A 93 -15.25 -1.22 -14.02
N LYS A 94 -14.88 -0.88 -15.26
CA LYS A 94 -15.80 -0.78 -16.39
C LYS A 94 -16.23 -2.16 -16.90
N ASP A 95 -15.28 -3.08 -17.04
CA ASP A 95 -15.50 -4.35 -17.73
C ASP A 95 -15.81 -5.51 -16.77
N ALA A 96 -15.73 -5.27 -15.45
CA ALA A 96 -15.92 -6.28 -14.41
C ALA A 96 -15.05 -7.54 -14.60
N VAL A 97 -13.86 -7.35 -15.19
CA VAL A 97 -12.88 -8.42 -15.42
C VAL A 97 -12.13 -8.74 -14.13
N GLN A 98 -11.52 -9.92 -14.08
CA GLN A 98 -10.67 -10.31 -12.96
C GLN A 98 -9.50 -9.33 -12.80
N ASP A 99 -9.37 -8.79 -11.59
CA ASP A 99 -8.23 -7.96 -11.21
C ASP A 99 -7.00 -8.84 -11.00
N LEU A 100 -6.00 -8.69 -11.87
CA LEU A 100 -4.72 -9.37 -11.74
C LEU A 100 -3.75 -8.55 -10.88
N ILE A 101 -3.90 -7.22 -10.84
CA ILE A 101 -3.07 -6.27 -10.10
C ILE A 101 -3.89 -5.68 -8.96
N GLU A 102 -4.01 -6.43 -7.87
CA GLU A 102 -4.79 -6.05 -6.67
C GLU A 102 -4.23 -4.84 -5.87
N ASP A 103 -3.32 -4.05 -6.44
CA ASP A 103 -2.83 -2.81 -5.85
C ASP A 103 -3.40 -1.61 -6.62
N ASP A 104 -4.38 -0.94 -6.01
CA ASP A 104 -5.07 0.22 -6.60
C ASP A 104 -4.13 1.30 -7.12
N PHE A 105 -2.98 1.51 -6.47
CA PHE A 105 -2.06 2.55 -6.88
C PHE A 105 -1.27 2.16 -8.12
N LEU A 106 -0.70 0.95 -8.13
CA LEU A 106 -0.04 0.43 -9.33
C LEU A 106 -1.03 0.37 -10.50
N SER A 107 -2.27 -0.07 -10.26
CA SER A 107 -3.31 -0.17 -11.30
C SER A 107 -3.72 1.19 -11.88
N LYS A 108 -3.54 2.29 -11.15
CA LYS A 108 -3.73 3.65 -11.68
C LYS A 108 -2.55 4.12 -12.53
N ILE A 109 -1.33 3.68 -12.20
CA ILE A 109 -0.12 4.04 -12.95
C ILE A 109 -0.10 3.38 -14.33
N LEU A 110 -0.60 2.15 -14.42
CA LEU A 110 -0.58 1.37 -15.64
C LEU A 110 -1.76 1.73 -16.55
N ASN A 111 -1.54 1.72 -17.85
CA ASN A 111 -2.63 1.79 -18.82
C ASN A 111 -3.43 0.48 -18.88
N GLU A 112 -4.46 0.46 -19.71
CA GLU A 112 -5.36 -0.68 -19.87
C GLU A 112 -4.72 -2.02 -20.30
N ASP A 113 -3.52 -1.98 -20.88
CA ASP A 113 -2.72 -3.14 -21.31
C ASP A 113 -1.70 -3.58 -20.26
N ARG A 114 -1.73 -2.95 -19.07
CA ARG A 114 -0.78 -3.07 -17.97
C ARG A 114 0.62 -2.53 -18.32
N ILE A 115 0.67 -1.44 -19.08
CA ILE A 115 1.89 -0.83 -19.61
C ILE A 115 2.13 0.58 -19.04
N VAL A 116 3.39 0.93 -18.81
CA VAL A 116 3.86 2.27 -18.44
C VAL A 116 5.24 2.53 -19.04
N GLN A 117 5.55 3.77 -19.38
CA GLN A 117 6.91 4.16 -19.77
C GLN A 117 7.64 4.83 -18.60
N ILE A 118 8.86 4.39 -18.32
CA ILE A 118 9.73 4.99 -17.30
C ILE A 118 11.09 5.25 -17.94
N GLY A 119 11.40 6.53 -18.15
CA GLY A 119 12.60 6.95 -18.85
C GLY A 119 12.66 6.39 -20.28
N PRO A 120 13.77 5.76 -20.69
CA PRO A 120 13.96 5.28 -22.06
C PRO A 120 13.33 3.90 -22.33
N PHE A 121 12.51 3.36 -21.42
CA PHE A 121 11.93 2.02 -21.56
C PHE A 121 10.44 1.98 -21.26
N ILE A 122 9.75 1.07 -21.94
CA ILE A 122 8.33 0.78 -21.81
C ILE A 122 8.20 -0.60 -21.16
N TYR A 123 7.42 -0.69 -20.09
CA TYR A 123 7.31 -1.86 -19.23
C TYR A 123 5.88 -2.40 -19.27
N LYS A 124 5.71 -3.67 -19.63
CA LYS A 124 4.45 -4.42 -19.51
C LYS A 124 4.54 -5.42 -18.36
N ILE A 125 3.55 -5.40 -17.48
CA ILE A 125 3.48 -6.32 -16.35
C ILE A 125 2.51 -7.47 -16.66
N SER A 126 3.02 -8.71 -16.61
CA SER A 126 2.21 -9.94 -16.58
C SER A 126 2.39 -10.64 -15.23
N LEU A 127 1.37 -10.53 -14.37
CA LEU A 127 1.35 -11.27 -13.10
C LEU A 127 0.91 -12.73 -13.26
N ILE A 128 0.41 -13.12 -14.44
CA ILE A 128 0.09 -14.52 -14.76
C ILE A 128 1.39 -15.32 -14.83
N ASP A 129 2.36 -14.81 -15.60
CA ASP A 129 3.64 -15.48 -15.82
C ASP A 129 4.73 -15.02 -14.85
N SER A 130 4.40 -14.08 -13.95
CA SER A 130 5.37 -13.41 -13.07
C SER A 130 6.52 -12.78 -13.87
N SER A 131 6.19 -12.16 -14.99
CA SER A 131 7.12 -11.57 -15.97
C SER A 131 6.87 -10.08 -16.17
N VAL A 132 7.95 -9.37 -16.50
CA VAL A 132 7.93 -7.99 -16.99
C VAL A 132 8.61 -7.95 -18.34
N PHE A 133 7.88 -7.51 -19.36
CA PHE A 133 8.40 -7.32 -20.71
C PHE A 133 8.82 -5.87 -20.87
N VAL A 134 10.01 -5.66 -21.44
CA VAL A 134 10.63 -4.35 -21.56
C VAL A 134 11.00 -4.09 -23.01
N LEU A 135 10.54 -2.97 -23.54
CA LEU A 135 10.81 -2.48 -24.89
C LEU A 135 11.52 -1.11 -24.79
N PRO A 136 12.66 -0.89 -25.46
CA PRO A 136 13.22 0.45 -25.58
C PRO A 136 12.21 1.42 -26.21
N ALA A 137 12.09 2.62 -25.65
CA ALA A 137 11.14 3.62 -26.14
C ALA A 137 11.43 4.09 -27.57
N GLU A 138 12.67 3.90 -28.05
CA GLU A 138 13.05 4.14 -29.45
C GLU A 138 12.41 3.15 -30.44
N ASN A 139 12.02 1.96 -29.98
CA ASN A 139 11.31 0.92 -30.74
C ASN A 139 9.78 0.97 -30.49
N ILE A 140 9.21 2.17 -30.31
CA ILE A 140 7.78 2.33 -29.99
C ILE A 140 6.84 1.76 -31.08
N GLU A 141 7.30 1.60 -32.32
CA GLU A 141 6.48 1.01 -33.39
C GLU A 141 6.17 -0.47 -33.11
N GLU A 142 7.02 -1.15 -32.34
CA GLU A 142 6.86 -2.53 -31.88
C GLU A 142 5.96 -2.64 -30.62
N TYR A 143 5.30 -1.56 -30.20
CA TYR A 143 4.38 -1.61 -29.05
C TYR A 143 3.33 -2.72 -29.18
N GLY A 144 2.86 -3.02 -30.40
CA GLY A 144 1.92 -4.11 -30.64
C GLY A 144 2.47 -5.48 -30.22
N ASP A 145 3.75 -5.73 -30.47
CA ASP A 145 4.44 -6.94 -30.02
C ASP A 145 4.55 -6.98 -28.50
N LEU A 146 4.83 -5.84 -27.87
CA LEU A 146 4.83 -5.73 -26.41
C LEU A 146 3.46 -6.07 -25.83
N VAL A 147 2.36 -5.53 -26.37
CA VAL A 147 0.99 -5.84 -25.93
C VAL A 147 0.70 -7.33 -26.00
N ASN A 148 1.14 -7.97 -27.09
CA ASN A 148 0.92 -9.39 -27.35
C ASN A 148 1.95 -10.31 -26.68
N GLU A 149 2.89 -9.77 -25.90
CA GLU A 149 3.94 -10.53 -25.21
C GLU A 149 4.79 -11.38 -26.19
N ASN A 150 5.04 -10.85 -27.39
CA ASN A 150 5.75 -11.55 -28.46
C ASN A 150 7.26 -11.63 -28.17
N ILE A 151 7.70 -12.73 -27.56
CA ILE A 151 9.10 -12.97 -27.20
C ILE A 151 10.04 -13.26 -28.38
N GLU A 152 9.51 -13.44 -29.60
CA GLU A 152 10.33 -13.60 -30.81
C GLU A 152 10.88 -12.26 -31.32
N ASN A 153 10.33 -11.15 -30.83
CA ASN A 153 10.86 -9.82 -31.10
C ASN A 153 12.15 -9.60 -30.27
N GLU A 154 13.28 -9.40 -30.95
CA GLU A 154 14.61 -9.27 -30.34
C GLU A 154 14.78 -8.02 -29.46
N ASN A 155 13.95 -7.00 -29.63
CA ASN A 155 13.99 -5.78 -28.82
C ASN A 155 13.22 -5.94 -27.51
N ILE A 156 12.38 -6.97 -27.38
CA ILE A 156 11.62 -7.25 -26.16
C ILE A 156 12.47 -8.10 -25.22
N ARG A 157 12.83 -7.51 -24.08
CA ARG A 157 13.53 -8.22 -23.00
C ARG A 157 12.54 -8.70 -21.96
N VAL A 158 12.75 -9.91 -21.45
CA VAL A 158 11.89 -10.52 -20.42
C VAL A 158 12.65 -10.61 -19.11
N TYR A 159 12.03 -10.10 -18.05
CA TYR A 159 12.53 -10.17 -16.68
C TYR A 159 11.49 -10.79 -15.76
N SER A 160 11.92 -11.27 -14.59
CA SER A 160 10.96 -11.69 -13.58
C SER A 160 10.41 -10.49 -12.80
N THR A 161 9.14 -10.55 -12.38
CA THR A 161 8.54 -9.56 -11.46
C THR A 161 9.23 -9.48 -10.10
N PHE A 162 10.17 -10.38 -9.82
CA PHE A 162 10.91 -10.43 -8.56
C PHE A 162 12.15 -9.55 -8.61
N GLU A 163 12.56 -9.13 -9.81
CA GLU A 163 13.78 -8.38 -10.04
C GLU A 163 13.54 -6.87 -10.00
N ASN A 164 14.60 -6.09 -9.78
CA ASN A 164 14.50 -4.64 -9.98
C ASN A 164 14.63 -4.35 -11.48
N VAL A 165 13.51 -4.47 -12.20
CA VAL A 165 13.50 -4.51 -13.67
C VAL A 165 13.94 -3.17 -14.26
N ILE A 166 13.60 -2.05 -13.62
CA ILE A 166 14.02 -0.71 -14.04
C ILE A 166 15.55 -0.63 -14.06
N GLU A 167 16.19 -0.99 -12.95
CA GLU A 167 17.64 -0.91 -12.82
C GLU A 167 18.37 -1.93 -13.72
N LEU A 168 17.73 -3.07 -14.03
CA LEU A 168 18.27 -4.04 -14.97
C LEU A 168 18.22 -3.51 -16.41
N ALA A 169 17.05 -3.03 -16.83
CA ALA A 169 16.84 -2.44 -18.15
C ALA A 169 17.79 -1.28 -18.43
N GLU A 170 17.90 -0.32 -17.50
CA GLU A 170 18.76 0.85 -17.62
C GLU A 170 20.26 0.51 -17.61
N SER A 171 20.65 -0.55 -16.91
CA SER A 171 22.06 -0.99 -16.90
C SER A 171 22.47 -1.77 -18.17
N GLY A 172 21.52 -2.17 -19.01
CA GLY A 172 21.77 -3.03 -20.16
C GLY A 172 22.20 -4.46 -19.79
N VAL A 173 22.04 -4.85 -18.53
CA VAL A 173 22.44 -6.17 -18.02
C VAL A 173 21.27 -7.13 -18.13
N GLU A 174 21.43 -8.21 -18.92
CA GLU A 174 20.49 -9.33 -18.91
C GLU A 174 20.35 -9.91 -17.49
N SER A 175 19.14 -10.32 -17.10
CA SER A 175 18.75 -10.79 -15.75
C SER A 175 19.78 -11.71 -15.08
N GLN A 176 20.47 -12.56 -15.86
CA GLN A 176 21.44 -13.53 -15.36
C GLN A 176 22.83 -12.96 -14.99
N LYS A 177 23.21 -11.75 -15.42
CA LYS A 177 24.59 -11.23 -15.33
C LYS A 177 24.84 -10.22 -14.20
N LYS A 178 23.81 -9.76 -13.47
CA LYS A 178 23.98 -8.73 -12.41
C LYS A 178 24.46 -9.24 -11.04
N SER A 179 24.79 -10.53 -10.90
CA SER A 179 25.33 -11.07 -9.64
C SER A 179 26.70 -10.49 -9.22
N LEU A 180 27.35 -9.72 -10.11
CA LEU A 180 28.71 -9.20 -9.92
C LEU A 180 28.85 -8.07 -8.88
N PHE A 181 27.81 -7.27 -8.63
CA PHE A 181 27.90 -6.13 -7.69
C PHE A 181 26.98 -6.23 -6.47
N CYS A 182 26.05 -7.19 -6.47
CA CYS A 182 25.12 -7.40 -5.36
C CYS A 182 24.59 -8.83 -5.37
N SER A 183 25.12 -9.65 -4.46
CA SER A 183 24.77 -11.08 -4.30
C SER A 183 23.53 -11.31 -3.42
N ASP A 184 22.85 -10.25 -3.01
CA ASP A 184 21.61 -10.32 -2.23
C ASP A 184 20.54 -11.07 -3.03
N LYS A 185 20.00 -12.16 -2.46
CA LYS A 185 18.83 -12.88 -2.98
C LYS A 185 17.57 -12.00 -2.96
N TYR A 186 16.56 -12.38 -3.74
CA TYR A 186 15.24 -11.74 -3.73
C TYR A 186 14.38 -12.28 -2.58
N ALA A 187 13.59 -11.40 -1.94
CA ALA A 187 12.50 -11.85 -1.08
C ALA A 187 11.45 -12.59 -1.92
N LYS A 188 10.87 -13.68 -1.38
CA LYS A 188 9.80 -14.41 -2.08
C LYS A 188 8.64 -13.46 -2.40
N ALA A 189 8.29 -13.40 -3.67
CA ALA A 189 7.53 -12.31 -4.27
C ALA A 189 6.05 -12.23 -3.96
N ARG A 190 5.48 -13.35 -3.52
CA ARG A 190 4.09 -13.41 -3.07
C ARG A 190 4.06 -14.23 -1.81
N TYR A 191 4.13 -13.53 -0.69
CA TYR A 191 3.77 -14.12 0.59
C TYR A 191 2.46 -13.47 0.99
N GLU A 192 1.42 -14.28 1.09
CA GLU A 192 0.15 -13.90 1.65
C GLU A 192 -0.07 -14.75 2.89
N SER A 193 -0.27 -14.09 4.03
CA SER A 193 -0.73 -14.74 5.25
C SER A 193 -2.10 -14.18 5.55
N SER A 194 -3.09 -15.05 5.65
CA SER A 194 -4.43 -14.69 6.11
C SER A 194 -4.60 -15.10 7.57
N CYS A 195 -5.44 -14.38 8.30
CA CYS A 195 -6.09 -14.87 9.50
C CYS A 195 -7.57 -14.57 9.41
N GLY A 196 -8.38 -15.60 9.65
CA GLY A 196 -9.82 -15.48 9.82
C GLY A 196 -10.20 -15.65 11.28
N ASN A 197 -11.12 -14.85 11.79
CA ASN A 197 -11.74 -15.17 13.07
C ASN A 197 -13.24 -14.89 13.02
N SER A 198 -14.01 -15.50 13.89
CA SER A 198 -15.43 -15.21 14.01
C SER A 198 -15.81 -15.01 15.48
N ILE A 199 -16.65 -14.02 15.72
CA ILE A 199 -17.22 -13.73 17.03
C ILE A 199 -18.73 -13.86 16.91
N TYR A 200 -19.33 -14.67 17.76
CA TYR A 200 -20.76 -14.78 17.84
C TYR A 200 -21.36 -13.48 18.39
N ILE A 201 -22.27 -12.86 17.63
CA ILE A 201 -22.91 -11.58 17.98
C ILE A 201 -24.39 -11.71 18.35
N GLY A 202 -24.91 -12.94 18.42
CA GLY A 202 -26.29 -13.26 18.78
C GLY A 202 -27.09 -13.91 17.63
N GLY A 203 -28.14 -14.66 17.98
CA GLY A 203 -28.99 -15.36 17.01
C GLY A 203 -28.27 -16.51 16.29
N LEU A 204 -28.34 -16.56 14.96
CA LEU A 204 -27.56 -17.48 14.13
C LEU A 204 -26.46 -16.73 13.36
N THR A 205 -25.99 -15.61 13.91
CA THR A 205 -25.11 -14.66 13.24
C THR A 205 -23.77 -14.53 13.95
N SER A 206 -22.69 -14.55 13.16
CA SER A 206 -21.32 -14.33 13.60
C SER A 206 -20.71 -13.16 12.83
N LEU A 207 -19.98 -12.29 13.53
CA LEU A 207 -19.10 -11.31 12.91
C LEU A 207 -17.80 -12.00 12.49
N VAL A 208 -17.52 -12.04 11.20
CA VAL A 208 -16.30 -12.62 10.63
C VAL A 208 -15.30 -11.51 10.34
N PHE A 209 -14.06 -11.75 10.73
CA PHE A 209 -12.90 -10.93 10.41
C PHE A 209 -12.08 -11.67 9.36
N ASP A 210 -11.82 -11.05 8.22
CA ASP A 210 -10.80 -11.50 7.27
C ASP A 210 -9.67 -10.47 7.31
N CYS A 211 -8.49 -10.92 7.75
CA CYS A 211 -7.30 -10.09 7.78
C CYS A 211 -6.19 -10.76 7.00
N ARG A 212 -5.41 -9.94 6.29
CA ARG A 212 -4.34 -10.42 5.41
C ARG A 212 -3.11 -9.55 5.52
N ILE A 213 -1.97 -10.19 5.31
CA ILE A 213 -0.66 -9.56 5.18
C ILE A 213 -0.09 -10.02 3.85
N ARG A 214 0.34 -9.07 3.01
CA ARG A 214 0.85 -9.37 1.68
C ARG A 214 2.10 -8.58 1.34
N TYR A 215 3.10 -9.30 0.84
CA TYR A 215 4.15 -8.73 0.00
C TYR A 215 3.81 -9.02 -1.46
N ALA A 216 3.75 -7.99 -2.31
CA ALA A 216 3.60 -8.16 -3.75
C ALA A 216 4.75 -7.48 -4.48
N ALA A 217 5.18 -8.12 -5.57
CA ALA A 217 6.25 -7.67 -6.44
C ALA A 217 5.77 -7.73 -7.90
N ALA A 218 6.03 -6.66 -8.64
CA ALA A 218 5.65 -6.50 -10.05
C ALA A 218 6.85 -6.00 -10.89
N GLY A 219 8.07 -6.18 -10.41
CA GLY A 219 9.34 -5.87 -11.06
C GLY A 219 9.72 -4.39 -11.09
N ILE A 220 8.75 -3.54 -11.44
CA ILE A 220 8.88 -2.08 -11.37
C ILE A 220 8.26 -1.51 -10.08
N PHE A 221 7.59 -2.36 -9.30
CA PHE A 221 6.83 -1.97 -8.13
C PHE A 221 6.82 -3.08 -7.09
N PHE A 222 6.96 -2.70 -5.83
CA PHE A 222 6.94 -3.58 -4.68
C PHE A 222 6.10 -2.97 -3.58
N ASN A 223 5.31 -3.79 -2.89
CA ASN A 223 4.50 -3.33 -1.78
C ASN A 223 4.52 -4.33 -0.61
N LEU A 224 4.35 -3.81 0.60
CA LEU A 224 4.15 -4.59 1.81
C LEU A 224 2.96 -4.04 2.59
N LYS A 225 1.82 -4.72 2.46
CA LYS A 225 0.50 -4.26 2.93
C LYS A 225 -0.11 -5.20 3.98
N ALA A 226 -0.85 -4.63 4.91
CA ALA A 226 -1.77 -5.34 5.78
C ALA A 226 -3.19 -4.82 5.52
N TRP A 227 -4.17 -5.70 5.57
CA TRP A 227 -5.56 -5.37 5.31
C TRP A 227 -6.46 -6.15 6.28
N ALA A 228 -7.58 -5.54 6.68
CA ALA A 228 -8.61 -6.21 7.47
C ALA A 228 -9.98 -5.67 7.11
N ASN A 229 -10.96 -6.56 6.96
CA ASN A 229 -12.36 -6.20 6.80
C ASN A 229 -13.24 -7.07 7.74
N THR A 230 -14.51 -6.67 7.83
CA THR A 230 -15.52 -7.36 8.62
C THR A 230 -16.80 -7.56 7.83
N PHE A 231 -17.33 -8.77 7.90
CA PHE A 231 -18.64 -9.11 7.37
C PHE A 231 -19.39 -10.00 8.35
N GLU A 232 -20.70 -9.87 8.39
CA GLU A 232 -21.62 -10.71 9.11
C GLU A 232 -21.81 -12.00 8.33
N HIS A 233 -21.74 -13.13 9.01
CA HIS A 233 -22.07 -14.44 8.49
C HIS A 233 -23.23 -14.98 9.30
N GLY A 234 -24.42 -15.05 8.71
CA GLY A 234 -25.63 -15.55 9.36
C GLY A 234 -26.31 -16.66 8.56
N LEU A 235 -27.02 -17.55 9.27
CA LEU A 235 -27.99 -18.45 8.65
C LEU A 235 -29.29 -17.67 8.38
N GLY A 236 -29.65 -17.46 7.12
CA GLY A 236 -30.97 -16.94 6.76
C GLY A 236 -32.06 -17.96 7.10
N SER A 237 -33.06 -17.56 7.90
CA SER A 237 -34.22 -18.40 8.22
C SER A 237 -35.42 -18.00 7.35
N THR A 238 -35.46 -18.43 6.10
CA THR A 238 -36.73 -18.52 5.36
C THR A 238 -37.24 -19.94 5.48
N LEU A 239 -38.19 -20.16 6.39
CA LEU A 239 -38.97 -21.40 6.54
C LEU A 239 -39.95 -21.53 5.36
N GLU A 240 -39.45 -21.73 4.15
CA GLU A 240 -40.25 -22.22 3.03
C GLU A 240 -39.62 -23.51 2.52
N SER A 241 -40.20 -24.64 2.95
CA SER A 241 -40.03 -26.00 2.43
C SER A 241 -38.60 -26.47 2.10
N ASP A 242 -38.00 -27.19 3.05
CA ASP A 242 -37.00 -28.27 2.88
C ASP A 242 -35.67 -28.05 2.14
N GLN A 243 -35.34 -26.90 1.54
CA GLN A 243 -33.96 -26.66 1.08
C GLN A 243 -33.51 -25.19 1.10
N LEU A 244 -32.21 -25.05 1.40
CA LEU A 244 -31.29 -23.90 1.27
C LEU A 244 -31.17 -22.95 2.47
N VAL A 245 -30.13 -23.23 3.27
CA VAL A 245 -29.42 -22.24 4.07
C VAL A 245 -28.85 -21.19 3.12
N TYR A 246 -29.41 -19.97 3.13
CA TYR A 246 -28.79 -18.83 2.48
C TYR A 246 -27.82 -18.17 3.45
N TYR A 247 -26.54 -18.15 3.09
CA TYR A 247 -25.52 -17.36 3.78
C TYR A 247 -25.60 -15.93 3.25
N SER A 248 -26.05 -14.99 4.09
CA SER A 248 -25.91 -13.56 3.77
C SER A 248 -24.61 -13.05 4.36
N ASN A 249 -23.69 -12.62 3.50
CA ASN A 249 -22.52 -11.84 3.91
C ASN A 249 -22.88 -10.35 3.85
N THR A 250 -23.23 -9.75 4.99
CA THR A 250 -23.53 -8.32 5.09
C THR A 250 -22.33 -7.58 5.66
N ASN A 251 -21.90 -6.49 5.02
CA ASN A 251 -20.80 -5.69 5.56
C ASN A 251 -21.24 -5.04 6.87
N VAL A 252 -20.46 -5.23 7.93
CA VAL A 252 -20.75 -4.66 9.26
C VAL A 252 -19.85 -3.49 9.53
N ASN A 253 -20.45 -2.39 9.97
CA ASN A 253 -19.71 -1.23 10.44
C ASN A 253 -19.13 -1.51 11.84
N THR A 254 -18.00 -2.20 11.87
CA THR A 254 -17.16 -2.36 13.06
C THR A 254 -15.91 -1.52 12.89
N THR A 255 -15.50 -0.77 13.92
CA THR A 255 -14.22 -0.06 13.88
C THR A 255 -13.08 -1.06 14.09
N LEU A 256 -12.18 -1.13 13.12
CA LEU A 256 -10.97 -1.93 13.16
C LEU A 256 -9.75 -1.05 13.42
N ARG A 257 -8.69 -1.67 13.95
CA ARG A 257 -7.35 -1.07 14.06
C ARG A 257 -6.29 -2.10 13.68
N ILE A 258 -5.29 -1.65 12.94
CA ILE A 258 -4.09 -2.40 12.61
C ILE A 258 -2.92 -1.71 13.31
N ASP A 259 -2.25 -2.40 14.23
CA ASP A 259 -0.96 -1.95 14.77
C ASP A 259 0.13 -2.84 14.20
N ALA A 260 1.18 -2.25 13.64
CA ALA A 260 2.22 -3.01 12.98
C ALA A 260 3.62 -2.43 13.21
N GLU A 261 4.60 -3.33 13.17
CA GLU A 261 6.02 -3.00 13.15
C GLU A 261 6.71 -3.71 12.00
N ARG A 262 7.62 -3.00 11.33
CA ARG A 262 8.36 -3.51 10.19
C ARG A 262 9.83 -3.22 10.29
N LYS A 263 10.58 -4.04 9.56
CA LYS A 263 11.97 -3.84 9.22
C LYS A 263 12.19 -4.44 7.85
N TYR A 264 13.00 -3.84 6.98
CA TYR A 264 13.35 -4.48 5.71
C TYR A 264 14.74 -4.09 5.26
N LYS A 265 15.25 -4.82 4.28
CA LYS A 265 16.47 -4.48 3.54
C LYS A 265 16.11 -4.46 2.06
N GLU A 266 16.16 -3.30 1.43
CA GLU A 266 16.13 -3.22 -0.03
C GLU A 266 17.39 -3.89 -0.59
N ARG A 267 17.32 -4.43 -1.81
CA ARG A 267 18.52 -5.03 -2.41
C ARG A 267 19.65 -4.01 -2.48
N CYS A 268 20.85 -4.45 -2.10
CA CYS A 268 22.07 -3.65 -2.20
C CYS A 268 22.06 -2.37 -1.34
N SER A 269 21.10 -2.27 -0.42
CA SER A 269 20.95 -1.17 0.52
C SER A 269 21.23 -1.63 1.94
N ALA A 270 21.38 -0.66 2.84
CA ALA A 270 21.36 -0.94 4.27
C ALA A 270 19.97 -1.43 4.71
N GLU A 271 19.97 -2.24 5.76
CA GLU A 271 18.75 -2.63 6.44
C GLU A 271 18.17 -1.44 7.22
N THR A 272 16.85 -1.24 7.16
CA THR A 272 16.18 -0.17 7.89
C THR A 272 16.15 -0.45 9.38
N SER A 273 15.90 0.59 10.18
CA SER A 273 15.48 0.42 11.57
C SER A 273 14.05 -0.12 11.66
N TRP A 274 13.66 -0.57 12.86
CA TRP A 274 12.26 -0.88 13.14
C TRP A 274 11.41 0.38 13.02
N TYR A 275 10.30 0.27 12.30
CA TYR A 275 9.32 1.34 12.16
C TYR A 275 7.96 0.81 12.61
N TRP A 276 7.32 1.55 13.52
CA TRP A 276 5.99 1.24 14.03
C TRP A 276 4.96 2.19 13.41
N TRP A 277 3.79 1.65 13.06
CA TRP A 277 2.65 2.45 12.62
C TRP A 277 1.34 1.81 13.07
N SER A 278 0.28 2.63 13.07
CA SER A 278 -1.08 2.19 13.34
C SER A 278 -2.05 2.90 12.40
N THR A 279 -3.09 2.19 12.01
CA THR A 279 -4.25 2.76 11.30
C THR A 279 -5.53 2.21 11.88
N SER A 280 -6.59 3.02 11.87
CA SER A 280 -7.91 2.61 12.34
C SER A 280 -8.99 3.19 11.45
N GLY A 281 -10.09 2.46 11.30
CA GLY A 281 -11.19 2.87 10.43
C GLY A 281 -12.34 1.88 10.45
N ASN A 282 -13.29 2.08 9.57
CA ASN A 282 -14.45 1.20 9.42
C ASN A 282 -14.05 -0.08 8.66
N GLY A 283 -14.37 -1.25 9.22
CA GLY A 283 -14.14 -2.56 8.63
C GLY A 283 -15.14 -3.00 7.57
N ALA A 284 -16.24 -2.28 7.39
CA ALA A 284 -17.25 -2.57 6.36
C ALA A 284 -16.69 -2.39 4.93
N GLY A 285 -17.16 -3.20 3.99
CA GLY A 285 -16.87 -3.03 2.56
C GLY A 285 -15.41 -3.33 2.25
N ASN A 286 -14.66 -2.31 1.82
CA ASN A 286 -13.25 -2.43 1.47
C ASN A 286 -12.33 -2.58 2.69
N GLY A 287 -12.87 -2.48 3.92
CA GLY A 287 -12.10 -2.64 5.16
C GLY A 287 -11.09 -1.50 5.39
N ILE A 288 -10.07 -1.80 6.19
CA ILE A 288 -8.93 -0.92 6.46
C ILE A 288 -7.64 -1.50 5.90
N THR A 289 -6.83 -0.66 5.26
CA THR A 289 -5.53 -1.02 4.70
C THR A 289 -4.43 -0.22 5.37
N ALA A 290 -3.34 -0.90 5.72
CA ALA A 290 -2.12 -0.32 6.24
C ALA A 290 -0.97 -0.65 5.29
N GLN A 291 -0.48 0.35 4.57
CA GLN A 291 0.66 0.21 3.65
C GLN A 291 1.96 0.56 4.38
N SER A 292 2.92 -0.35 4.39
CA SER A 292 4.16 -0.16 5.17
C SER A 292 5.38 0.16 4.32
N TYR A 293 5.44 -0.42 3.11
CA TYR A 293 6.45 -0.19 2.11
C TYR A 293 5.81 -0.13 0.74
N GLN A 294 6.31 0.76 -0.09
CA GLN A 294 5.97 0.91 -1.49
C GLN A 294 7.21 1.48 -2.17
N GLY A 295 7.60 0.95 -3.31
CA GLY A 295 8.80 1.41 -3.99
C GLY A 295 9.07 0.67 -5.28
N SER A 296 10.00 1.21 -6.06
CA SER A 296 10.50 0.61 -7.31
C SER A 296 11.54 -0.49 -7.07
N LYS A 297 12.20 -0.47 -5.91
CA LYS A 297 13.26 -1.43 -5.56
C LYS A 297 12.71 -2.64 -4.83
N GLY A 298 13.11 -3.82 -5.28
CA GLY A 298 12.77 -5.07 -4.60
C GLY A 298 13.44 -5.20 -3.24
N LEU A 299 12.78 -5.96 -2.35
CA LEU A 299 13.33 -6.28 -1.04
C LEU A 299 14.23 -7.53 -1.13
N ASN A 300 15.38 -7.48 -0.45
CA ASN A 300 16.19 -8.66 -0.17
C ASN A 300 15.51 -9.51 0.93
N LYS A 301 15.03 -8.84 1.97
CA LYS A 301 14.35 -9.45 3.12
C LYS A 301 13.48 -8.42 3.82
N TYR A 302 12.43 -8.89 4.48
CA TYR A 302 11.55 -8.06 5.29
C TYR A 302 11.11 -8.81 6.54
N TRP A 303 10.71 -8.05 7.55
CA TRP A 303 10.06 -8.52 8.76
C TRP A 303 8.84 -7.66 8.97
N LEU A 304 7.70 -8.32 9.17
CA LEU A 304 6.44 -7.63 9.36
C LEU A 304 5.66 -8.32 10.45
N LYS A 305 5.38 -7.59 11.53
CA LYS A 305 4.50 -8.05 12.60
C LYS A 305 3.29 -7.14 12.63
N VAL A 306 2.11 -7.76 12.56
CA VAL A 306 0.83 -7.07 12.51
C VAL A 306 -0.08 -7.62 13.58
N ASN A 307 -0.77 -6.72 14.27
CA ASN A 307 -1.83 -7.04 15.20
C ASN A 307 -3.11 -6.36 14.73
N PHE A 308 -4.15 -7.16 14.57
CA PHE A 308 -5.48 -6.70 14.21
C PHE A 308 -6.33 -6.57 15.48
N TYR A 309 -7.13 -5.52 15.56
CA TYR A 309 -8.04 -5.25 16.67
C TYR A 309 -9.39 -4.81 16.14
N PHE A 310 -10.42 -5.04 16.94
CA PHE A 310 -11.73 -4.44 16.74
C PHE A 310 -12.18 -3.71 18.01
N TRP A 311 -13.02 -2.70 17.84
CA TRP A 311 -13.62 -1.97 18.94
C TRP A 311 -14.93 -2.64 19.36
N ASN A 312 -15.02 -3.11 20.60
CA ASN A 312 -16.24 -3.76 21.11
C ASN A 312 -17.23 -2.80 21.80
N GLY A 313 -17.02 -1.49 21.66
CA GLY A 313 -17.77 -0.45 22.37
C GLY A 313 -17.06 0.09 23.61
N THR A 314 -16.15 -0.68 24.22
CA THR A 314 -15.45 -0.29 25.46
C THR A 314 -13.93 -0.31 25.31
N ASN A 315 -13.38 -1.32 24.65
CA ASN A 315 -11.95 -1.54 24.53
C ASN A 315 -11.59 -2.05 23.13
N TRP A 316 -10.31 -1.88 22.77
CA TRP A 316 -9.71 -2.58 21.64
C TRP A 316 -9.45 -4.04 22.02
N VAL A 317 -10.12 -4.95 21.32
CA VAL A 317 -9.94 -6.39 21.50
C VAL A 317 -9.09 -6.91 20.34
N ARG A 318 -7.99 -7.60 20.66
CA ARG A 318 -7.12 -8.20 19.66
C ARG A 318 -7.85 -9.35 18.98
N ILE A 319 -7.83 -9.38 17.66
CA ILE A 319 -8.32 -10.49 16.85
C ILE A 319 -7.23 -11.58 16.88
N PRO A 320 -7.48 -12.76 17.47
CA PRO A 320 -6.51 -13.84 17.45
C PRO A 320 -6.30 -14.36 16.03
N PRO A 321 -5.08 -14.80 15.66
CA PRO A 321 -4.88 -15.53 14.42
C PRO A 321 -5.73 -16.81 14.42
N ALA A 322 -6.27 -17.21 13.26
CA ALA A 322 -6.97 -18.49 13.10
C ALA A 322 -5.97 -19.65 13.18
N GLY A 323 -6.29 -20.70 13.95
CA GLY A 323 -5.53 -21.95 13.98
C GLY A 323 -4.37 -21.97 14.98
N ASP A 324 -4.01 -23.18 15.42
CA ASP A 324 -3.12 -23.45 16.54
C ASP A 324 -1.80 -22.65 16.52
N TRP A 325 -1.60 -21.90 17.60
CA TRP A 325 -0.32 -21.55 18.23
C TRP A 325 0.88 -21.29 17.29
N TYR A 326 0.94 -20.08 16.76
CA TYR A 326 2.22 -19.35 16.70
C TYR A 326 2.08 -18.09 17.56
N PRO A 327 2.82 -17.94 18.67
CA PRO A 327 2.82 -16.69 19.42
C PRO A 327 3.36 -15.56 18.54
N GLY A 328 2.44 -14.77 17.95
CA GLY A 328 2.56 -13.34 17.59
C GLY A 328 3.83 -12.85 16.86
N TYR A 329 4.63 -13.75 16.30
CA TYR A 329 5.73 -13.49 15.39
C TYR A 329 5.32 -14.08 14.06
N HIS A 330 4.74 -13.28 13.17
CA HIS A 330 5.00 -13.51 11.76
C HIS A 330 6.43 -13.01 11.49
N ARG A 331 7.41 -13.78 11.95
CA ARG A 331 8.69 -13.82 11.26
C ARG A 331 8.35 -14.40 9.90
N GLY A 332 7.95 -13.55 8.97
CA GLY A 332 8.37 -13.70 7.59
C GLY A 332 9.89 -13.56 7.55
N ILE A 333 10.64 -14.39 8.28
CA ILE A 333 11.98 -14.71 7.85
C ILE A 333 11.75 -15.58 6.63
N THR A 334 11.55 -14.93 5.49
CA THR A 334 12.10 -15.47 4.26
C THR A 334 13.61 -15.36 4.44
N ASN A 335 14.19 -16.32 5.17
CA ASN A 335 15.53 -16.76 4.85
C ASN A 335 15.31 -17.36 3.47
N GLY A 336 15.61 -16.58 2.43
CA GLY A 336 15.76 -17.13 1.09
C GLY A 336 16.87 -18.17 1.16
N TYR A 337 16.52 -19.40 1.49
CA TYR A 337 17.31 -20.56 1.10
C TYR A 337 17.08 -20.75 -0.40
#